data_AF-A0A7X3RGS7-F1
#
_entry.id   AF-A0A7X3RGS7-F1
#
_cell.length_a   1.000
_cell.length_b   1.000
_cell.length_c   1.000
_cell.angle_alpha   90.00
_cell.angle_beta   90.00
_cell.angle_gamma   90.00
#
_symmetry.space_group_name_H-M   'P 1'
#
loop_
_entity.id
_entity.type
_entity.pdbx_description
1 polymer ?
#
loop_
_entity_poly.entity_id
_entity_poly.type
_entity_poly.pdbx_seq_one_letter_code
_entity_poly.pdbx_strand_id
1 'polypeptide(L)'
;MNTQRPNIIIITTDQQRTDSLSCYGSTFTETPHLDQFASEGVCFERAYCANPVCTPARASLFSGRYVSRHGAWNVGMNVPEDETLLSHRLADVGYRTHYIGKAHFQPFGASAEQSIETFRDTTRYPDFRGPYYGFETVELALGHATYGIAGHYGEWVRSEVSETAFEGYSKATRLSERGFGGEAYDWEKPLKYHNSVWTADRTIDFLSKQDGTQ
;
A
#
# COMPACT_ATOMS: atom_id res chain seq x y z
N MET A 1 26.99 -15.82 -16.28
CA MET A 1 26.02 -15.34 -15.28
C MET A 1 25.49 -14.02 -15.80
N ASN A 2 24.16 -13.86 -15.87
CA ASN A 2 23.58 -12.62 -16.39
C ASN A 2 24.01 -11.47 -15.48
N THR A 3 24.78 -10.53 -16.01
CA THR A 3 25.42 -9.43 -15.25
C THR A 3 24.49 -8.24 -15.04
N GLN A 4 23.22 -8.35 -15.47
CA GLN A 4 22.22 -7.32 -15.25
C GLN A 4 21.58 -7.44 -13.87
N ARG A 5 21.50 -6.31 -13.17
CA ARG A 5 20.81 -6.21 -11.87
C ARG A 5 19.31 -6.46 -12.10
N PRO A 6 18.66 -7.34 -11.33
CA PRO A 6 17.24 -7.63 -11.51
C PRO A 6 16.39 -6.44 -11.08
N ASN A 7 15.19 -6.29 -11.66
CA ASN A 7 14.16 -5.45 -11.05
C ASN A 7 13.61 -6.12 -9.78
N ILE A 8 13.27 -5.32 -8.77
CA ILE A 8 12.72 -5.80 -7.50
C ILE A 8 11.33 -5.20 -7.33
N ILE A 9 10.31 -6.06 -7.24
CA ILE A 9 8.92 -5.66 -7.01
C ILE A 9 8.47 -6.25 -5.68
N ILE A 10 8.02 -5.39 -4.76
CA ILE A 10 7.47 -5.79 -3.46
C ILE A 10 5.97 -5.51 -3.48
N ILE A 11 5.16 -6.57 -3.46
CA ILE A 11 3.70 -6.48 -3.43
C ILE A 11 3.24 -6.79 -2.01
N THR A 12 2.43 -5.89 -1.42
CA THR A 12 1.87 -6.09 -0.09
C THR A 12 0.37 -5.84 -0.09
N THR A 13 -0.38 -6.67 0.62
CA THR A 13 -1.79 -6.43 0.95
C THR A 13 -1.93 -6.05 2.43
N ASP A 14 -2.97 -5.30 2.78
CA ASP A 14 -3.24 -4.90 4.17
C ASP A 14 -4.26 -5.87 4.79
N GLN A 15 -3.96 -6.37 5.99
CA GLN A 15 -4.84 -7.26 6.76
C GLN A 15 -5.26 -8.58 6.05
N GLN A 16 -4.43 -9.09 5.13
CA GLN A 16 -4.68 -10.37 4.48
C GLN A 16 -4.48 -11.53 5.45
N ARG A 17 -5.46 -12.43 5.54
CA ARG A 17 -5.32 -13.68 6.26
C ARG A 17 -4.66 -14.73 5.37
N THR A 18 -3.77 -15.54 5.93
CA THR A 18 -3.13 -16.65 5.21
C THR A 18 -4.16 -17.61 4.61
N ASP A 19 -5.22 -17.94 5.36
CA ASP A 19 -6.27 -18.88 4.95
C ASP A 19 -7.26 -18.32 3.93
N SER A 20 -7.06 -17.10 3.44
CA SER A 20 -7.86 -16.50 2.36
C SER A 20 -7.27 -16.72 0.97
N LEU A 21 -6.11 -17.37 0.86
CA LEU A 21 -5.42 -17.65 -0.40
C LEU A 21 -5.51 -19.13 -0.75
N SER A 22 -5.86 -19.47 -2.00
CA SER A 22 -6.05 -20.86 -2.43
C SER A 22 -4.74 -21.67 -2.36
N CYS A 23 -3.59 -21.06 -2.65
CA CYS A 23 -2.26 -21.66 -2.47
C CYS A 23 -1.91 -22.02 -1.01
N TYR A 24 -2.65 -21.50 -0.03
CA TYR A 24 -2.55 -21.89 1.38
C TYR A 24 -3.76 -22.73 1.86
N GLY A 25 -4.57 -23.25 0.94
CA GLY A 25 -5.69 -24.15 1.24
C GLY A 25 -7.03 -23.46 1.49
N SER A 26 -7.22 -22.20 1.06
CA SER A 26 -8.54 -21.55 1.11
C SER A 26 -9.59 -22.37 0.35
N THR A 27 -10.74 -22.58 0.97
CA THR A 27 -11.91 -23.27 0.39
C THR A 27 -13.05 -22.31 0.01
N PHE A 28 -12.87 -21.02 0.27
CA PHE A 28 -13.91 -19.99 0.13
C PHE A 28 -13.47 -18.80 -0.72
N THR A 29 -12.24 -18.81 -1.24
CA THR A 29 -11.71 -17.79 -2.15
C THR A 29 -10.91 -18.47 -3.25
N GLU A 30 -11.05 -17.98 -4.48
CA GLU A 30 -10.28 -18.42 -5.64
C GLU A 30 -9.23 -17.36 -5.98
N THR A 31 -7.95 -17.74 -5.96
CA THR A 31 -6.82 -16.83 -6.22
C THR A 31 -5.87 -17.33 -7.33
N PRO A 32 -6.37 -17.65 -8.54
CA PRO A 32 -5.59 -18.37 -9.55
C PRO A 32 -4.28 -17.66 -9.95
N HIS A 33 -4.26 -16.33 -10.00
CA HIS A 33 -3.05 -15.57 -10.31
C HIS A 33 -1.99 -15.64 -9.19
N LEU A 34 -2.42 -15.67 -7.93
CA LEU A 34 -1.50 -15.83 -6.80
C LEU A 34 -1.03 -17.28 -6.67
N ASP A 35 -1.88 -18.24 -7.05
CA ASP A 35 -1.50 -19.66 -7.09
C ASP A 35 -0.44 -19.90 -8.16
N GLN A 36 -0.60 -19.30 -9.34
CA GLN A 36 0.43 -19.32 -10.38
C GLN A 36 1.73 -18.70 -9.87
N PHE A 37 1.67 -17.50 -9.28
CA PHE A 37 2.84 -16.84 -8.71
C PHE A 37 3.56 -17.69 -7.66
N ALA A 38 2.80 -18.38 -6.80
CA ALA A 38 3.35 -19.31 -5.81
C ALA A 38 4.00 -20.53 -6.46
N SER A 39 3.41 -21.07 -7.55
CA SER A 39 3.94 -22.23 -8.27
C SER A 39 5.23 -21.95 -9.04
N GLU A 40 5.46 -20.70 -9.43
CA GLU A 40 6.65 -20.23 -10.14
C GLU A 40 7.75 -19.73 -9.19
N GLY A 41 7.49 -19.73 -7.88
CA GLY A 41 8.36 -19.16 -6.86
C GLY A 41 8.53 -20.03 -5.62
N VAL A 42 8.76 -19.38 -4.47
CA VAL A 42 8.87 -20.04 -3.16
C VAL A 42 7.76 -19.53 -2.25
N CYS A 43 7.00 -20.47 -1.71
CA CYS A 43 5.94 -20.21 -0.74
C CYS A 43 6.44 -20.51 0.69
N PHE A 44 6.21 -19.59 1.63
CA PHE A 44 6.62 -19.76 3.03
C PHE A 44 5.42 -20.09 3.91
N GLU A 45 5.36 -21.33 4.42
CA GLU A 45 4.28 -21.78 5.32
C GLU A 45 4.33 -21.14 6.72
N ARG A 46 5.48 -20.55 7.10
CA ARG A 46 5.72 -19.99 8.43
C ARG A 46 6.38 -18.61 8.36
N ALA A 47 5.66 -17.66 7.77
CA ALA A 47 6.04 -16.25 7.75
C ALA A 47 5.15 -15.44 8.72
N TYR A 48 5.78 -14.71 9.65
CA TYR A 48 5.07 -13.93 10.68
C TYR A 48 5.46 -12.46 10.57
N CYS A 49 4.46 -11.56 10.69
CA CYS A 49 4.73 -10.14 10.84
C CYS A 49 5.43 -9.86 12.18
N ALA A 50 6.30 -8.84 12.22
CA ALA A 50 6.95 -8.43 13.46
C ALA A 50 5.99 -7.79 14.47
N ASN A 51 4.83 -7.34 14.01
CA ASN A 51 3.77 -6.75 14.81
C ASN A 51 2.43 -6.87 14.06
N PRO A 52 1.29 -7.15 14.73
CA PRO A 52 -0.01 -7.27 14.07
C PRO A 52 -0.70 -5.93 13.75
N VAL A 53 0.00 -4.79 13.89
CA VAL A 53 -0.54 -3.44 13.66
C VAL A 53 0.19 -2.76 12.48
N CYS A 54 -0.54 -1.97 11.67
CA CYS A 54 -0.09 -1.45 10.38
C CYS A 54 1.28 -0.74 10.39
N THR A 55 1.42 0.39 11.10
CA THR A 55 2.66 1.18 11.14
C THR A 55 3.88 0.37 11.61
N PRO A 56 3.88 -0.31 12.78
CA PRO A 56 5.01 -1.12 13.21
C PRO A 56 5.34 -2.25 12.23
N ALA A 57 4.33 -2.94 11.68
CA ALA A 57 4.56 -4.03 10.73
C ALA A 57 5.30 -3.54 9.47
N ARG A 58 4.84 -2.42 8.90
CA ARG A 58 5.43 -1.82 7.69
C ARG A 58 6.81 -1.25 7.97
N ALA A 59 6.99 -0.57 9.12
CA ALA A 59 8.29 -0.08 9.56
C ALA A 59 9.30 -1.24 9.71
N SER A 60 8.91 -2.35 10.32
CA SER A 60 9.75 -3.54 10.44
C SER A 60 10.06 -4.18 9.08
N LEU A 61 9.06 -4.27 8.18
CA LEU A 61 9.24 -4.82 6.83
C LEU A 61 10.30 -4.02 6.04
N PHE A 62 10.21 -2.69 6.05
CA PHE A 62 11.12 -1.86 5.27
C PHE A 62 12.45 -1.59 5.97
N SER A 63 12.53 -1.52 7.29
CA SER A 63 13.82 -1.33 8.00
C SER A 63 14.60 -2.62 8.20
N GLY A 64 13.94 -3.78 8.13
CA GLY A 64 14.50 -5.08 8.52
C GLY A 64 14.80 -5.18 10.02
N ARG A 65 14.17 -4.34 10.85
CA ARG A 65 14.40 -4.26 12.30
C ARG A 65 13.14 -4.54 13.07
N TYR A 66 13.28 -5.07 14.29
CA TYR A 66 12.16 -5.22 15.21
C TYR A 66 11.65 -3.87 15.72
N VAL A 67 10.40 -3.85 16.18
CA VAL A 67 9.73 -2.66 16.75
C VAL A 67 10.55 -2.01 17.87
N SER A 68 11.22 -2.81 18.70
CA SER A 68 12.11 -2.33 19.77
C SER A 68 13.33 -1.56 19.30
N ARG A 69 13.64 -1.61 18.00
CA ARG A 69 14.83 -1.01 17.41
C ARG A 69 14.52 0.22 16.55
N HIS A 70 13.34 0.30 15.95
CA HIS A 70 12.91 1.46 15.16
C HIS A 70 11.87 2.34 15.89
N GLY A 71 11.29 1.90 17.01
CA GLY A 71 10.49 2.75 17.90
C GLY A 71 9.10 3.17 17.39
N ALA A 72 8.65 2.69 16.24
CA ALA A 72 7.31 2.96 15.70
C ALA A 72 6.31 1.94 16.26
N TRP A 73 5.96 2.03 17.54
CA TRP A 73 5.21 1.00 18.30
C TRP A 73 3.73 0.80 17.93
N ASN A 74 3.09 1.77 17.28
CA ASN A 74 1.64 1.76 17.04
C ASN A 74 1.26 2.69 15.88
N VAL A 75 0.03 2.56 15.40
CA VAL A 75 -0.60 3.51 14.48
C VAL A 75 -0.68 4.89 15.14
N GLY A 76 -0.54 5.94 14.32
CA GLY A 76 -0.59 7.33 14.78
C GLY A 76 0.77 7.89 15.20
N MET A 77 1.84 7.11 15.06
CA MET A 77 3.21 7.56 15.28
C MET A 77 3.97 7.63 13.96
N ASN A 78 5.00 8.48 13.94
CA ASN A 78 5.95 8.51 12.84
C ASN A 78 6.90 7.31 12.94
N VAL A 79 7.18 6.70 11.79
CA VAL A 79 8.47 6.03 11.61
C VAL A 79 9.55 7.12 11.69
N PRO A 80 10.59 6.97 12.52
CA PRO A 80 11.63 7.99 12.62
C PRO A 80 12.22 8.33 11.24
N GLU A 81 12.36 9.62 10.95
CA GLU A 81 12.82 10.07 9.63
C GLU A 81 14.27 9.68 9.34
N ASP A 82 15.07 9.42 10.37
CA ASP A 82 16.44 8.93 10.30
C ASP A 82 16.53 7.39 10.20
N GLU A 83 15.41 6.66 10.21
CA GLU A 83 15.41 5.20 10.07
C GLU A 83 15.77 4.79 8.62
N THR A 84 16.84 4.02 8.48
CA THR A 84 17.30 3.55 7.17
C THR A 84 16.45 2.38 6.68
N LEU A 85 15.50 2.71 5.80
CA LEU A 85 14.68 1.73 5.09
C LEU A 85 15.40 1.06 3.91
N LEU A 86 14.84 -0.06 3.43
CA LEU A 86 15.27 -0.83 2.27
C LEU A 86 15.38 0.05 1.02
N SER A 87 14.47 1.00 0.86
CA SER A 87 14.47 1.99 -0.22
C SER A 87 15.77 2.81 -0.26
N HIS A 88 16.25 3.32 0.89
CA HIS A 88 17.55 4.00 0.98
C HIS A 88 18.69 3.07 0.56
N ARG A 89 18.70 1.83 1.08
CA ARG A 89 19.75 0.84 0.77
C ARG A 89 19.80 0.47 -0.70
N LEU A 90 18.65 0.37 -1.36
CA LEU A 90 18.55 0.11 -2.79
C LEU A 90 19.03 1.32 -3.61
N ALA A 91 18.65 2.53 -3.20
CA ALA A 91 19.12 3.77 -3.83
C ALA A 91 20.65 3.92 -3.73
N ASP A 92 21.25 3.60 -2.58
CA ASP A 92 22.71 3.65 -2.36
C ASP A 92 23.50 2.77 -3.34
N VAL A 93 22.90 1.69 -3.82
CA VAL A 93 23.50 0.78 -4.81
C VAL A 93 22.96 1.00 -6.23
N GLY A 94 22.31 2.13 -6.48
CA GLY A 94 21.93 2.63 -7.80
C GLY A 94 20.61 2.09 -8.35
N TYR A 95 19.70 1.59 -7.51
CA TYR A 95 18.33 1.32 -7.94
C TYR A 95 17.49 2.59 -7.93
N ARG A 96 16.60 2.72 -8.91
CA ARG A 96 15.48 3.66 -8.85
C ARG A 96 14.41 3.09 -7.93
N THR A 97 13.89 3.90 -7.02
CA THR A 97 12.92 3.45 -6.01
C THR A 97 11.60 4.20 -6.16
N HIS A 98 10.52 3.44 -6.32
CA HIS A 98 9.18 4.00 -6.46
C HIS A 98 8.20 3.27 -5.53
N TYR A 99 7.28 4.02 -4.92
CA TYR A 99 6.26 3.48 -4.03
C TYR A 99 4.86 3.85 -4.52
N ILE A 100 3.97 2.86 -4.63
CA ILE A 100 2.55 3.10 -4.98
C ILE A 100 1.68 2.37 -3.96
N GLY A 101 0.78 3.11 -3.30
CA GLY A 101 -0.20 2.54 -2.37
C GLY A 101 -0.14 3.13 -0.96
N LYS A 102 -0.45 2.32 0.04
CA LYS A 102 -0.60 2.77 1.44
C LYS A 102 0.68 2.57 2.26
N ALA A 103 1.38 3.65 2.57
CA ALA A 103 2.65 3.61 3.30
C ALA A 103 2.47 3.47 4.82
N HIS A 104 1.64 4.31 5.44
CA HIS A 104 1.38 4.34 6.89
C HIS A 104 2.65 4.58 7.75
N PHE A 105 3.61 5.35 7.21
CA PHE A 105 4.81 5.78 7.92
C PHE A 105 4.58 7.03 8.77
N GLN A 106 3.57 7.83 8.42
CA GLN A 106 3.18 9.03 9.14
C GLN A 106 1.68 8.99 9.52
N PRO A 107 1.25 9.71 10.57
CA PRO A 107 -0.12 9.68 11.06
C PRO A 107 -1.10 10.33 10.09
N PHE A 108 -2.16 9.58 9.74
CA PHE A 108 -3.22 10.03 8.86
C PHE A 108 -4.03 11.22 9.40
N GLY A 109 -4.20 11.29 10.73
CA GLY A 109 -5.03 12.31 11.38
C GLY A 109 -4.32 13.58 11.84
N ALA A 110 -3.00 13.71 11.59
CA ALA A 110 -2.20 14.84 12.04
C ALA A 110 -2.35 16.08 11.13
N SER A 111 -1.71 17.19 11.50
CA SER A 111 -1.64 18.39 10.66
C SER A 111 -0.76 18.17 9.42
N ALA A 112 -0.86 19.07 8.44
CA ALA A 112 -0.07 18.98 7.20
C ALA A 112 1.44 19.13 7.47
N GLU A 113 1.79 19.93 8.46
CA GLU A 113 3.16 20.16 8.92
C GLU A 113 3.77 18.92 9.59
N GLN A 114 2.93 18.09 10.22
CA GLN A 114 3.38 16.91 10.97
C GLN A 114 3.39 15.63 10.13
N SER A 115 2.65 15.60 9.01
CA SER A 115 2.43 14.38 8.24
C SER A 115 2.12 14.68 6.78
N ILE A 116 2.93 14.11 5.88
CA ILE A 116 2.69 13.95 4.45
C ILE A 116 1.57 12.95 4.15
N GLU A 117 1.16 12.13 5.13
CA GLU A 117 0.04 11.20 4.97
C GLU A 117 -1.30 11.73 5.52
N THR A 118 -1.41 13.03 5.86
CA THR A 118 -2.68 13.56 6.38
C THR A 118 -3.80 13.60 5.34
N PHE A 119 -5.04 13.36 5.78
CA PHE A 119 -6.25 13.66 5.00
C PHE A 119 -6.74 15.10 5.15
N ARG A 120 -6.16 15.88 6.07
CA ARG A 120 -6.64 17.23 6.39
C ARG A 120 -6.27 18.27 5.33
N ASP A 121 -5.24 18.00 4.54
CA ASP A 121 -4.85 18.80 3.39
C ASP A 121 -4.47 17.88 2.24
N THR A 122 -5.44 17.60 1.38
CA THR A 122 -5.24 16.73 0.22
C THR A 122 -4.83 17.50 -1.04
N THR A 123 -4.90 18.83 -1.01
CA THR A 123 -4.63 19.69 -2.18
C THR A 123 -3.17 19.65 -2.62
N ARG A 124 -2.26 19.20 -1.76
CA ARG A 124 -0.83 19.06 -2.02
C ARG A 124 -0.42 17.83 -2.82
N TYR A 125 -1.26 16.78 -2.86
CA TYR A 125 -0.87 15.50 -3.48
C TYR A 125 -0.64 15.58 -5.00
N PRO A 126 -1.32 16.43 -5.78
CA PRO A 126 -0.97 16.61 -7.20
C PRO A 126 0.50 17.00 -7.41
N ASP A 127 1.06 17.85 -6.54
CA ASP A 127 2.42 18.40 -6.67
C ASP A 127 3.48 17.62 -5.90
N PHE A 128 3.10 16.92 -4.83
CA PHE A 128 4.03 16.08 -4.09
C PHE A 128 4.27 14.75 -4.83
N ARG A 129 5.52 14.44 -5.15
CA ARG A 129 5.91 13.13 -5.71
C ARG A 129 7.03 12.45 -4.97
N GLY A 130 7.46 12.96 -3.82
CA GLY A 130 8.66 12.52 -3.12
C GLY A 130 9.76 13.60 -3.11
N PRO A 131 10.95 13.28 -2.58
CA PRO A 131 11.32 12.00 -1.97
C PRO A 131 10.52 11.69 -0.70
N TYR A 132 10.38 10.41 -0.34
CA TYR A 132 9.64 9.99 0.86
C TYR A 132 10.22 8.70 1.44
N TYR A 133 10.76 8.74 2.66
CA TYR A 133 11.36 7.58 3.35
C TYR A 133 12.27 6.73 2.43
N GLY A 134 13.16 7.39 1.68
CA GLY A 134 14.14 6.75 0.79
C GLY A 134 13.62 6.33 -0.58
N PHE A 135 12.32 6.46 -0.83
CA PHE A 135 11.77 6.35 -2.19
C PHE A 135 12.05 7.63 -2.96
N GLU A 136 12.59 7.50 -4.16
CA GLU A 136 12.81 8.62 -5.09
C GLU A 136 11.48 9.28 -5.44
N THR A 137 10.47 8.44 -5.76
CA THR A 137 9.12 8.92 -6.04
C THR A 137 8.04 8.08 -5.36
N VAL A 138 6.91 8.70 -5.02
CA VAL A 138 5.77 8.03 -4.37
C VAL A 138 4.42 8.49 -4.90
N GLU A 139 3.46 7.58 -4.85
CA GLU A 139 2.04 7.83 -5.09
C GLU A 139 1.21 7.13 -4.01
N LEU A 140 0.56 7.93 -3.17
CA LEU A 140 -0.05 7.48 -1.93
C LEU A 140 -1.55 7.20 -2.10
N ALA A 141 -1.99 6.01 -1.72
CA ALA A 141 -3.38 5.66 -1.51
C ALA A 141 -3.69 5.63 -0.02
N LEU A 142 -4.26 6.72 0.48
CA LEU A 142 -4.48 6.93 1.91
C LEU A 142 -5.94 6.68 2.30
N GLY A 143 -6.13 6.36 3.58
CA GLY A 143 -7.39 5.89 4.13
C GLY A 143 -7.57 4.38 3.99
N HIS A 144 -8.82 3.93 4.09
CA HIS A 144 -9.22 2.54 3.95
C HIS A 144 -10.28 2.43 2.87
N ALA A 145 -10.36 1.29 2.17
CA ALA A 145 -11.42 1.05 1.20
C ALA A 145 -12.83 1.20 1.82
N THR A 146 -12.94 0.97 3.14
CA THR A 146 -14.20 1.08 3.89
C THR A 146 -14.49 2.48 4.42
N TYR A 147 -13.46 3.30 4.65
CA TYR A 147 -13.61 4.68 5.12
C TYR A 147 -12.43 5.56 4.72
N GLY A 148 -12.74 6.71 4.13
CA GLY A 148 -11.76 7.71 3.75
C GLY A 148 -10.98 7.32 2.49
N ILE A 149 -11.06 8.18 1.48
CA ILE A 149 -10.19 8.14 0.30
C ILE A 149 -9.40 9.43 0.24
N ALA A 150 -8.08 9.33 0.27
CA ALA A 150 -7.18 10.48 0.29
C ALA A 150 -5.85 10.13 -0.40
N GLY A 151 -4.92 11.08 -0.41
CA GLY A 151 -3.67 10.93 -1.14
C GLY A 151 -3.86 11.18 -2.63
N HIS A 152 -2.89 10.71 -3.40
CA HIS A 152 -2.91 10.74 -4.86
C HIS A 152 -4.11 9.99 -5.43
N TYR A 153 -4.41 8.83 -4.84
CA TYR A 153 -5.59 8.04 -5.19
C TYR A 153 -6.89 8.83 -4.97
N GLY A 154 -7.04 9.49 -3.81
CA GLY A 154 -8.22 10.30 -3.51
C GLY A 154 -8.41 11.44 -4.52
N GLU A 155 -7.36 12.22 -4.79
CA GLU A 155 -7.44 13.33 -5.76
C GLU A 155 -7.71 12.83 -7.19
N TRP A 156 -7.14 11.69 -7.58
CA TRP A 156 -7.46 11.05 -8.85
C TRP A 156 -8.93 10.63 -8.94
N VAL A 157 -9.49 9.99 -7.91
CA VAL A 157 -10.93 9.66 -7.92
C VAL A 157 -11.75 10.95 -8.03
N ARG A 158 -11.43 11.99 -7.25
CA ARG A 158 -12.16 13.27 -7.28
C ARG A 158 -12.11 13.93 -8.67
N SER A 159 -11.01 13.82 -9.41
CA SER A 159 -10.93 14.37 -10.78
C SER A 159 -11.77 13.59 -11.80
N GLU A 160 -12.11 12.33 -11.51
CA GLU A 160 -12.80 11.43 -12.44
C GLU A 160 -14.31 11.35 -12.24
N VAL A 161 -14.85 11.90 -11.14
CA VAL A 161 -16.27 11.80 -10.78
C VAL A 161 -16.82 13.12 -10.22
N SER A 162 -18.14 13.22 -10.08
CA SER A 162 -18.76 14.36 -9.38
C SER A 162 -18.44 14.33 -7.88
N GLU A 163 -18.44 15.50 -7.23
CA GLU A 163 -18.18 15.58 -5.78
C GLU A 163 -19.13 14.69 -4.96
N THR A 164 -20.42 14.63 -5.34
CA THR A 164 -21.40 13.73 -4.70
C THR A 164 -21.01 12.25 -4.83
N ALA A 165 -20.51 11.84 -5.99
CA ALA A 165 -20.04 10.47 -6.18
C ALA A 165 -18.76 10.22 -5.36
N PHE A 166 -17.82 11.17 -5.33
CA PHE A 166 -16.61 11.11 -4.51
C PHE A 166 -16.93 10.95 -3.01
N GLU A 167 -17.86 11.74 -2.49
CA GLU A 167 -18.34 11.64 -1.11
C GLU A 167 -18.98 10.27 -0.83
N GLY A 168 -19.85 9.78 -1.71
CA GLY A 168 -20.46 8.45 -1.59
C GLY A 168 -19.40 7.33 -1.61
N TYR A 169 -18.36 7.51 -2.43
CA TYR A 169 -17.23 6.62 -2.57
C TYR A 169 -16.24 6.68 -1.40
N SER A 170 -16.39 7.62 -0.46
CA SER A 170 -15.54 7.69 0.73
C SER A 170 -16.06 6.85 1.91
N LYS A 171 -17.25 6.25 1.76
CA LYS A 171 -17.94 5.48 2.80
C LYS A 171 -18.40 4.15 2.21
N ALA A 172 -17.94 3.04 2.76
CA ALA A 172 -18.54 1.75 2.45
C ALA A 172 -19.82 1.54 3.27
N THR A 173 -20.76 0.80 2.71
CA THR A 173 -22.03 0.45 3.35
C THR A 173 -22.06 -1.04 3.59
N ARG A 174 -22.52 -1.46 4.76
CA ARG A 174 -22.73 -2.89 5.00
C ARG A 174 -24.04 -3.27 4.32
N LEU A 175 -24.00 -4.00 3.20
CA LEU A 175 -25.23 -4.43 2.52
C LEU A 175 -25.63 -5.86 2.94
N SER A 176 -24.72 -6.67 3.51
CA SER A 176 -25.05 -8.01 4.00
C SER A 176 -25.33 -8.10 5.51
N GLU A 177 -26.46 -8.74 5.85
CA GLU A 177 -26.79 -9.20 7.22
C GLU A 177 -26.00 -10.48 7.61
N ARG A 178 -25.32 -11.12 6.65
CA ARG A 178 -24.60 -12.36 6.88
C ARG A 178 -23.41 -12.13 7.82
N GLY A 179 -23.43 -12.82 8.96
CA GLY A 179 -22.37 -12.81 9.95
C GLY A 179 -21.21 -13.72 9.56
N PHE A 180 -20.33 -13.28 8.66
CA PHE A 180 -19.09 -13.99 8.37
C PHE A 180 -18.01 -13.81 9.47
N GLY A 181 -18.31 -13.04 10.53
CA GLY A 181 -17.32 -12.56 11.49
C GLY A 181 -16.49 -11.43 10.87
N GLY A 182 -16.39 -10.29 11.57
CA GLY A 182 -15.64 -9.11 11.11
C GLY A 182 -16.46 -8.08 10.32
N GLU A 183 -15.73 -7.13 9.73
CA GLU A 183 -16.20 -5.92 9.05
C GLU A 183 -16.28 -6.12 7.52
N ALA A 184 -17.07 -7.09 7.06
CA ALA A 184 -17.34 -7.26 5.64
C ALA A 184 -18.36 -6.21 5.18
N TYR A 185 -17.94 -5.33 4.27
CA TYR A 185 -18.76 -4.28 3.68
C TYR A 185 -18.90 -4.49 2.18
N ASP A 186 -20.02 -4.03 1.64
CA ASP A 186 -20.24 -3.99 0.21
C ASP A 186 -20.06 -2.56 -0.28
N TRP A 187 -19.83 -2.39 -1.57
CA TRP A 187 -19.53 -1.08 -2.13
C TRP A 187 -20.17 -0.89 -3.49
N GLU A 188 -20.85 0.24 -3.67
CA GLU A 188 -21.39 0.65 -4.97
C GLU A 188 -20.35 1.35 -5.85
N LYS A 189 -19.11 1.51 -5.35
CA LYS A 189 -18.02 2.09 -6.14
C LYS A 189 -17.71 1.19 -7.34
N PRO A 190 -17.74 1.74 -8.57
CA PRO A 190 -17.29 1.02 -9.75
C PRO A 190 -15.87 0.49 -9.56
N LEU A 191 -15.63 -0.76 -9.96
CA LEU A 191 -14.37 -1.47 -9.77
C LEU A 191 -13.14 -0.66 -10.22
N LYS A 192 -13.25 0.09 -11.32
CA LYS A 192 -12.15 0.94 -11.83
C LYS A 192 -11.64 1.95 -10.81
N TYR A 193 -12.48 2.38 -9.87
CA TYR A 193 -12.10 3.32 -8.82
C TYR A 193 -11.60 2.64 -7.54
N HIS A 194 -11.53 1.31 -7.48
CA HIS A 194 -10.99 0.61 -6.32
C HIS A 194 -9.48 0.89 -6.18
N ASN A 195 -8.98 1.09 -4.96
CA ASN A 195 -7.57 1.44 -4.72
C ASN A 195 -6.60 0.37 -5.23
N SER A 196 -6.95 -0.92 -5.17
CA SER A 196 -6.15 -2.00 -5.75
C SER A 196 -6.02 -1.92 -7.27
N VAL A 197 -7.10 -1.54 -7.98
CA VAL A 197 -7.07 -1.36 -9.44
C VAL A 197 -6.19 -0.17 -9.78
N TRP A 198 -6.41 0.95 -9.10
CA TRP A 198 -5.56 2.13 -9.25
C TRP A 198 -4.09 1.82 -8.99
N THR A 199 -3.76 1.11 -7.90
CA THR A 199 -2.38 0.73 -7.57
C THR A 199 -1.76 -0.14 -8.66
N ALA A 200 -2.51 -1.09 -9.21
CA ALA A 200 -2.05 -1.94 -10.30
C ALA A 200 -1.80 -1.14 -11.58
N ASP A 201 -2.75 -0.30 -12.01
CA ASP A 201 -2.64 0.52 -13.21
C ASP A 201 -1.46 1.51 -13.11
N ARG A 202 -1.31 2.18 -11.96
CA ARG A 202 -0.17 3.07 -11.70
C ARG A 202 1.17 2.32 -11.74
N THR A 203 1.21 1.09 -11.22
CA THR A 203 2.41 0.25 -11.25
C THR A 203 2.76 -0.17 -12.68
N ILE A 204 1.78 -0.61 -13.47
CA ILE A 204 1.97 -0.99 -14.87
C ILE A 204 2.46 0.21 -15.69
N ASP A 205 1.86 1.39 -15.50
CA ASP A 205 2.28 2.62 -16.18
C ASP A 205 3.72 3.01 -15.80
N PHE A 206 4.07 2.93 -14.52
CA PHE A 206 5.44 3.19 -14.06
C PHE A 206 6.43 2.23 -14.75
N LEU A 207 6.19 0.92 -14.69
CA LEU A 207 7.08 -0.08 -15.30
C LEU A 207 7.20 0.12 -16.81
N SER A 208 6.08 0.32 -17.51
CA SER A 208 6.05 0.50 -18.97
C SER A 208 6.85 1.72 -19.44
N LYS A 209 6.84 2.81 -18.68
CA LYS A 209 7.63 4.02 -18.98
C LYS A 209 9.13 3.81 -18.80
N GLN A 210 9.52 2.87 -17.95
CA GLN A 210 10.93 2.60 -17.65
C GLN A 210 11.55 1.55 -18.57
N ASP A 211 10.75 0.67 -19.18
CA ASP A 211 11.21 -0.34 -20.14
C ASP A 211 11.81 0.29 -21.42
N GLY A 212 11.46 1.54 -21.74
CA GLY A 212 11.99 2.28 -22.90
C GLY A 212 13.32 3.02 -22.66
N THR A 213 13.94 2.91 -21.49
CA THR A 213 15.16 3.66 -21.11
C THR A 213 16.43 2.80 -20.97
N GLN A 214 16.48 1.64 -21.62
CA GLN A 214 17.72 0.83 -21.70
C GLN A 214 18.75 1.41 -22.67
#